data_AF-A0A933G517-F1
#
_entry.id   AF-A0A933G517-F1
#
_cell.length_a   1.000
_cell.length_b   1.000
_cell.length_c   1.000
_cell.angle_alpha   90.00
_cell.angle_beta   90.00
_cell.angle_gamma   90.00
#
_symmetry.space_group_name_H-M   'P 1'
#
loop_
_entity.id
_entity.type
_entity.pdbx_description
1 polymer ?
#
loop_
_entity_poly.entity_id
_entity_poly.type
_entity_poly.pdbx_seq_one_letter_code
_entity_poly.pdbx_strand_id
1 'polypeptide(L)'
;MNANHNITLRVVALILTTTIALSAQGFDLVRYSVDGGGGVSVGDGFTLSDSIGQPDAHVVVATDGLFLLKGGFWVVPPEPRIPGDFDGDKDVDQTDFGTFQSCYTVPGDAGLAPACVGADLDRDGEVRLADFVIFQGCYSGADVPADPGCAQ
;
A
#
# COMPACT_ATOMS: atom_id res chain seq x y z
N MET A 1 25.45 -81.43 5.43
CA MET A 1 25.38 -80.10 6.09
C MET A 1 25.10 -78.94 5.11
N ASN A 2 24.57 -79.21 3.90
CA ASN A 2 24.47 -78.19 2.82
C ASN A 2 23.05 -77.61 2.58
N ALA A 3 22.00 -78.28 3.06
CA ALA A 3 20.62 -77.81 2.81
C ALA A 3 20.31 -76.53 3.61
N ASN A 4 20.75 -76.46 4.86
CA ASN A 4 20.46 -75.35 5.77
C ASN A 4 21.15 -74.05 5.34
N HIS A 5 22.37 -74.16 4.79
CA HIS A 5 23.15 -73.00 4.32
C HIS A 5 22.50 -72.33 3.10
N ASN A 6 21.97 -73.12 2.17
CA ASN A 6 21.27 -72.63 0.99
C ASN A 6 19.92 -71.97 1.34
N ILE A 7 19.24 -72.46 2.38
CA ILE A 7 17.99 -71.87 2.88
C ILE A 7 18.28 -70.52 3.56
N THR A 8 19.29 -70.45 4.43
CA THR A 8 19.70 -69.17 5.05
C THR A 8 20.12 -68.13 4.01
N LEU A 9 20.86 -68.52 2.98
CA LEU A 9 21.30 -67.59 1.93
C LEU A 9 20.12 -67.03 1.11
N ARG A 10 19.10 -67.87 0.83
CA ARG A 10 17.88 -67.44 0.14
C ARG A 10 16.99 -66.54 1.00
N VAL A 11 16.89 -66.81 2.30
CA VAL A 11 16.12 -65.96 3.23
C VAL A 11 16.79 -64.60 3.39
N VAL A 12 18.12 -64.54 3.53
CA VAL A 12 18.86 -63.27 3.59
C VAL A 12 18.72 -62.47 2.30
N ALA A 13 18.79 -63.12 1.13
CA ALA A 13 18.58 -62.45 -0.16
C ALA A 13 17.15 -61.89 -0.32
N LEU A 14 16.12 -62.57 0.20
CA LEU A 14 14.73 -62.10 0.16
C LEU A 14 14.48 -60.91 1.10
N ILE A 15 15.17 -60.87 2.24
CA ILE A 15 15.10 -59.74 3.18
C ILE A 15 15.83 -58.52 2.61
N LEU A 16 16.97 -58.72 1.92
CA LEU A 16 17.75 -57.63 1.32
C LEU A 16 17.06 -56.97 0.11
N THR A 17 16.16 -57.69 -0.60
CA THR A 17 15.41 -57.13 -1.74
C THR A 17 14.14 -56.40 -1.32
N THR A 18 13.58 -56.67 -0.13
CA THR A 18 12.35 -56.03 0.36
C THR A 18 12.59 -54.65 1.00
N THR A 19 13.82 -54.33 1.41
CA THR A 19 14.15 -53.04 2.04
C THR A 19 14.36 -51.87 1.07
N ILE A 20 14.29 -52.09 -0.25
CA ILE A 20 14.63 -51.06 -1.26
C ILE A 20 13.41 -50.20 -1.68
N ALA A 21 12.19 -50.55 -1.26
CA ALA A 21 10.97 -49.87 -1.74
C ALA A 21 10.31 -48.91 -0.74
N LEU A 22 11.07 -48.30 0.18
CA LEU A 22 10.58 -47.17 0.98
C LEU A 22 11.03 -45.85 0.35
N SER A 23 10.59 -45.57 -0.88
CA SER A 23 10.72 -44.20 -1.41
C SER A 23 9.76 -43.31 -0.66
N ALA A 24 10.27 -42.20 -0.10
CA ALA A 24 9.47 -41.12 0.45
C ALA A 24 8.31 -40.79 -0.50
N GLN A 25 7.11 -40.59 0.05
CA GLN A 25 5.99 -40.05 -0.71
C GLN A 25 6.46 -38.72 -1.30
N GLY A 26 6.60 -38.65 -2.62
CA GLY A 26 7.08 -37.46 -3.31
C GLY A 26 6.04 -36.36 -3.18
N PHE A 27 6.15 -35.56 -2.12
CA PHE A 27 5.42 -34.30 -2.04
C PHE A 27 6.12 -33.32 -2.99
N ASP A 28 5.61 -33.25 -4.22
CA ASP A 28 5.98 -32.21 -5.16
C ASP A 28 5.18 -30.95 -4.80
N LEU A 29 5.86 -29.97 -4.21
CA LEU A 29 5.34 -28.61 -4.23
C LEU A 29 5.73 -28.04 -5.59
N VAL A 30 4.90 -28.34 -6.60
CA VAL A 30 4.93 -27.64 -7.89
C VAL A 30 4.68 -26.18 -7.56
N ARG A 31 5.76 -25.39 -7.51
CA ARG A 31 5.71 -23.97 -7.19
C ARG A 31 4.51 -23.31 -7.89
N TYR A 32 3.72 -22.57 -7.13
CA TYR A 32 2.71 -21.68 -7.69
C TYR A 32 3.21 -20.25 -7.48
N SER A 33 3.19 -19.45 -8.54
CA SER A 33 3.28 -18.01 -8.42
C SER A 33 1.86 -17.49 -8.31
N VAL A 34 1.60 -16.65 -7.32
CA VAL A 34 0.36 -15.89 -7.27
C VAL A 34 0.60 -14.62 -8.10
N ASP A 35 0.29 -14.70 -9.39
CA ASP A 35 0.51 -13.59 -10.35
C ASP A 35 -0.58 -12.50 -10.28
N GLY A 36 -1.53 -12.63 -9.35
CA GLY A 36 -2.50 -11.60 -9.02
C GLY A 36 -2.40 -11.30 -7.53
N GLY A 37 -1.93 -10.12 -7.16
CA GLY A 37 -2.11 -9.69 -5.78
C GLY A 37 -3.55 -9.21 -5.51
N GLY A 38 -3.80 -8.68 -4.32
CA GLY A 38 -5.09 -8.07 -3.94
C GLY A 38 -5.58 -6.91 -4.84
N GLY A 39 -6.75 -6.35 -4.54
CA GLY A 39 -7.36 -5.27 -5.32
C GLY A 39 -8.85 -5.47 -5.53
N VAL A 40 -9.43 -4.71 -6.45
CA VAL A 40 -10.86 -4.72 -6.76
C VAL A 40 -11.07 -5.26 -8.17
N SER A 41 -11.75 -6.40 -8.27
CA SER A 41 -12.26 -6.96 -9.52
C SER A 41 -13.72 -6.53 -9.72
N VAL A 42 -14.05 -6.00 -10.89
CA VAL A 42 -15.41 -5.56 -11.25
C VAL A 42 -15.91 -6.30 -12.49
N GLY A 43 -17.13 -6.83 -12.42
CA GLY A 43 -17.79 -7.54 -13.52
C GLY A 43 -19.26 -7.82 -13.21
N ASP A 44 -20.14 -7.69 -14.21
CA ASP A 44 -21.58 -7.96 -14.12
C ASP A 44 -22.31 -7.32 -12.93
N GLY A 45 -21.91 -6.10 -12.56
CA GLY A 45 -22.49 -5.35 -11.44
C GLY A 45 -22.01 -5.80 -10.06
N PHE A 46 -21.09 -6.77 -10.01
CA PHE A 46 -20.44 -7.20 -8.79
C PHE A 46 -19.05 -6.58 -8.67
N THR A 47 -18.71 -6.26 -7.43
CA THR A 47 -17.39 -5.76 -7.04
C THR A 47 -16.83 -6.74 -6.01
N LEU A 48 -15.72 -7.37 -6.34
CA LEU A 48 -14.99 -8.26 -5.45
C LEU A 48 -13.70 -7.57 -5.02
N SER A 49 -13.56 -7.31 -3.73
CA SER A 49 -12.33 -6.80 -3.15
C SER A 49 -11.66 -7.92 -2.36
N ASP A 50 -10.39 -8.20 -2.66
CA ASP A 50 -9.59 -9.19 -1.93
C ASP A 50 -8.21 -8.60 -1.59
N SER A 51 -7.55 -9.21 -0.62
CA SER A 51 -6.24 -8.84 -0.12
C SER A 51 -5.35 -10.04 0.16
N ILE A 52 -4.13 -10.02 -0.37
CA ILE A 52 -3.07 -10.94 0.06
C ILE A 52 -2.31 -10.28 1.21
N GLY A 53 -2.68 -10.60 2.44
CA GLY A 53 -2.06 -10.01 3.62
C GLY A 53 -0.67 -10.56 3.92
N GLN A 54 0.29 -9.67 4.21
CA GLN A 54 1.26 -9.97 5.27
C GLN A 54 0.63 -9.58 6.61
N PRO A 55 0.63 -10.46 7.63
CA PRO A 55 -0.06 -10.20 8.90
C PRO A 55 0.46 -8.97 9.67
N ASP A 56 1.64 -8.44 9.31
CA ASP A 56 2.36 -7.45 10.12
C ASP A 56 2.78 -6.19 9.33
N ALA A 57 2.05 -5.78 8.29
CA ALA A 57 2.28 -4.48 7.64
C ALA A 57 1.68 -3.34 8.49
N HIS A 58 2.29 -3.05 9.63
CA HIS A 58 2.00 -1.84 10.39
C HIS A 58 2.47 -0.59 9.63
N VAL A 59 1.86 0.56 9.92
CA VAL A 59 2.19 1.93 9.45
C VAL A 59 3.59 2.40 9.89
N VAL A 60 4.53 1.51 10.20
CA VAL A 60 5.90 1.90 10.56
C VAL A 60 6.83 1.74 9.36
N VAL A 61 7.03 2.88 8.71
CA VAL A 61 7.99 3.13 7.64
C VAL A 61 9.39 2.89 8.19
N ALA A 62 10.13 1.92 7.65
CA ALA A 62 11.58 1.94 7.79
C ALA A 62 12.10 3.15 6.99
N THR A 63 12.66 4.14 7.68
CA THR A 63 13.29 5.33 7.09
C THR A 63 14.75 5.39 7.53
N ASP A 64 15.66 5.56 6.58
CA ASP A 64 17.06 5.92 6.80
C ASP A 64 17.32 7.41 6.58
N GLY A 65 16.25 8.21 6.42
CA GLY A 65 16.30 9.64 6.11
C GLY A 65 16.48 9.97 4.63
N LEU A 66 16.63 8.98 3.74
CA LEU A 66 16.75 9.19 2.29
C LEU A 66 15.67 8.45 1.49
N PHE A 67 15.14 7.35 2.02
CA PHE A 67 14.07 6.59 1.37
C PHE A 67 12.94 6.24 2.34
N LEU A 68 11.70 6.34 1.83
CA LEU A 68 10.48 5.93 2.50
C LEU A 68 10.08 4.53 2.00
N LEU A 69 10.23 3.50 2.84
CA LEU A 69 9.74 2.16 2.52
C LEU A 69 8.34 1.96 3.13
N LYS A 70 7.30 2.13 2.31
CA LYS A 70 5.92 1.78 2.69
C LYS A 70 5.64 0.34 2.28
N GLY A 71 5.50 -0.56 3.24
CA GLY A 71 5.07 -1.94 2.98
C GLY A 71 3.62 -1.99 2.51
N GLY A 72 3.31 -2.84 1.53
CA GLY A 72 1.94 -3.16 1.15
C GLY A 72 1.74 -3.46 -0.33
N PHE A 73 1.31 -4.69 -0.64
CA PHE A 73 0.51 -4.95 -1.84
C PHE A 73 -0.94 -4.54 -1.54
N TRP A 74 -1.14 -3.26 -1.23
CA TRP A 74 -2.44 -2.73 -0.85
C TRP A 74 -2.65 -1.48 -1.70
N VAL A 75 -3.70 -1.47 -2.52
CA VAL A 75 -4.33 -0.21 -2.89
C VAL A 75 -4.87 0.39 -1.60
N VAL A 76 -4.02 1.08 -0.86
CA VAL A 76 -4.48 2.03 0.16
C VAL A 76 -5.40 2.97 -0.62
N PRO A 77 -6.70 3.07 -0.26
CA PRO A 77 -7.54 4.08 -0.86
C PRO A 77 -6.80 5.41 -0.71
N PRO A 78 -6.80 6.27 -1.75
CA PRO A 78 -6.17 7.57 -1.64
C PRO A 78 -6.74 8.23 -0.38
N GLU A 79 -5.86 8.65 0.52
CA GLU A 79 -6.27 9.37 1.71
C GLU A 79 -7.16 10.55 1.28
N PRO A 80 -8.25 10.83 2.01
CA PRO A 80 -9.08 11.99 1.71
C PRO A 80 -8.20 13.23 1.61
N ARG A 81 -8.26 13.94 0.48
CA ARG A 81 -7.56 15.22 0.35
C ARG A 81 -8.22 16.20 1.31
N ILE A 82 -7.43 16.74 2.23
CA ILE A 82 -7.83 17.82 3.12
C ILE A 82 -7.58 19.13 2.36
N PRO A 83 -8.60 19.96 2.14
CA PRO A 83 -8.40 21.28 1.55
C PRO A 83 -7.45 22.11 2.42
N GLY A 84 -6.39 22.66 1.83
CA GLY A 84 -5.40 23.44 2.55
C GLY A 84 -4.20 22.67 3.10
N ASP A 85 -4.20 21.33 3.08
CA ASP A 85 -3.04 20.48 3.42
C ASP A 85 -2.16 20.32 2.17
N PHE A 86 -1.13 21.14 2.07
CA PHE A 86 -0.27 21.25 0.89
C PHE A 86 1.02 20.45 0.99
N ASP A 87 1.49 20.12 2.20
CA ASP A 87 2.68 19.29 2.41
C ASP A 87 2.37 17.81 2.69
N GLY A 88 1.10 17.47 2.90
CA GLY A 88 0.57 16.12 2.96
C GLY A 88 0.73 15.44 4.31
N ASP A 89 0.88 16.19 5.39
CA ASP A 89 1.07 15.67 6.74
C ASP A 89 -0.24 15.46 7.54
N LYS A 90 -1.38 15.81 6.93
CA LYS A 90 -2.76 15.63 7.40
C LYS A 90 -3.26 16.67 8.40
N ASP A 91 -2.54 17.76 8.60
CA ASP A 91 -3.07 18.95 9.26
C ASP A 91 -3.11 20.15 8.31
N VAL A 92 -3.72 21.25 8.79
CA VAL A 92 -3.70 22.52 8.06
C VAL A 92 -3.17 23.57 9.03
N ASP A 93 -1.95 24.02 8.77
CA ASP A 93 -1.20 24.84 9.72
C ASP A 93 -0.41 26.00 9.07
N GLN A 94 0.63 26.47 9.77
CA GLN A 94 1.47 27.58 9.30
C GLN A 94 2.40 27.21 8.14
N THR A 95 2.80 25.94 8.04
CA THR A 95 3.61 25.40 6.95
C THR A 95 2.80 25.45 5.66
N ASP A 96 1.54 25.00 5.71
CA ASP A 96 0.61 25.12 4.58
C ASP A 96 0.32 26.57 4.22
N PHE A 97 0.16 27.42 5.23
CA PHE A 97 -0.08 28.83 4.97
C PHE A 97 1.10 29.48 4.22
N GLY A 98 2.33 29.04 4.46
CA GLY A 98 3.49 29.47 3.67
C GLY A 98 3.36 29.09 2.19
N THR A 99 2.88 27.88 1.90
CA THR A 99 2.60 27.43 0.54
C THR A 99 1.44 28.23 -0.09
N PHE A 100 0.34 28.43 0.65
CA PHE A 100 -0.80 29.24 0.23
C PHE A 100 -0.36 30.67 -0.15
N GLN A 101 0.43 31.31 0.72
CA GLN A 101 0.93 32.66 0.50
C GLN A 101 1.76 32.79 -0.78
N SER A 102 2.56 31.77 -1.10
CA SER A 102 3.39 31.78 -2.30
C SER A 102 2.59 31.75 -3.60
N CYS A 103 1.31 31.36 -3.52
CA CYS A 103 0.42 31.20 -4.66
C CYS A 103 -0.55 32.36 -4.86
N TYR A 104 -0.55 33.39 -4.01
CA TYR A 104 -1.43 34.55 -4.17
C TYR A 104 -1.31 35.17 -5.56
N THR A 105 -2.44 35.28 -6.25
CA THR A 105 -2.49 35.88 -7.58
C THR A 105 -2.83 37.35 -7.52
N VAL A 106 -2.34 38.10 -8.51
CA VAL A 106 -2.67 39.51 -8.70
C VAL A 106 -3.65 39.68 -9.86
N PRO A 107 -4.52 40.70 -9.82
CA PRO A 107 -5.43 40.96 -10.93
C PRO A 107 -4.69 41.12 -12.26
N GLY A 108 -5.02 40.26 -13.23
CA GLY A 108 -4.42 40.28 -14.57
C GLY A 108 -3.33 39.22 -14.81
N ASP A 109 -3.11 38.31 -13.87
CA ASP A 109 -2.28 37.13 -14.11
C ASP A 109 -2.86 36.26 -15.24
N ALA A 110 -1.97 35.61 -16.00
CA ALA A 110 -2.34 34.78 -17.14
C ALA A 110 -2.87 33.37 -16.74
N GLY A 111 -3.27 33.20 -15.49
CA GLY A 111 -3.67 31.94 -14.87
C GLY A 111 -2.65 31.40 -13.87
N LEU A 112 -3.07 30.38 -13.13
CA LEU A 112 -2.27 29.75 -12.06
C LEU A 112 -1.09 28.95 -12.59
N ALA A 113 0.06 29.08 -11.91
CA ALA A 113 1.17 28.16 -12.09
C ALA A 113 0.73 26.72 -11.73
N PRO A 114 1.24 25.67 -12.40
CA PRO A 114 0.87 24.28 -12.08
C PRO A 114 1.05 23.89 -10.62
N ALA A 115 2.04 24.47 -9.93
CA ALA A 115 2.28 24.24 -8.51
C ALA A 115 1.20 24.85 -7.59
N CYS A 116 0.44 25.84 -8.08
CA CYS A 116 -0.56 26.57 -7.32
C CYS A 116 -2.00 26.12 -7.59
N VAL A 117 -2.21 25.16 -8.49
CA VAL A 117 -3.54 24.59 -8.77
C VAL A 117 -4.18 23.98 -7.52
N GLY A 118 -3.37 23.48 -6.58
CA GLY A 118 -3.87 22.98 -5.30
C GLY A 118 -4.36 24.08 -4.35
N ALA A 119 -3.82 25.29 -4.46
CA ALA A 119 -4.13 26.42 -3.58
C ALA A 119 -5.39 27.20 -4.00
N ASP A 120 -5.89 26.96 -5.22
CA ASP A 120 -7.20 27.42 -5.72
C ASP A 120 -8.28 26.48 -5.19
N LEU A 121 -8.77 26.82 -3.99
CA LEU A 121 -9.65 25.97 -3.18
C LEU A 121 -11.11 26.11 -3.61
N ASP A 122 -11.51 27.27 -4.16
CA ASP A 122 -12.85 27.50 -4.69
C ASP A 122 -13.00 27.22 -6.20
N ARG A 123 -11.87 27.03 -6.89
CA ARG A 123 -11.74 26.71 -8.33
C ARG A 123 -12.18 27.84 -9.24
N ASP A 124 -11.99 29.10 -8.83
CA ASP A 124 -12.23 30.28 -9.65
C ASP A 124 -11.07 30.61 -10.60
N GLY A 125 -9.97 29.86 -10.51
CA GLY A 125 -8.79 29.98 -11.36
C GLY A 125 -7.72 30.91 -10.79
N GLU A 126 -7.87 31.35 -9.54
CA GLU A 126 -7.03 32.34 -8.87
C GLU A 126 -6.85 31.96 -7.39
N VAL A 127 -5.91 32.59 -6.67
CA VAL A 127 -5.71 32.31 -5.22
C VAL A 127 -5.78 33.61 -4.46
N ARG A 128 -6.90 33.84 -3.78
CA ARG A 128 -7.25 35.12 -3.14
C ARG A 128 -8.01 34.91 -1.83
N LEU A 129 -8.80 35.91 -1.44
CA LEU A 129 -9.56 35.92 -0.20
C LEU A 129 -10.62 34.81 -0.14
N ALA A 130 -11.20 34.43 -1.28
CA ALA A 130 -12.20 33.37 -1.31
C ALA A 130 -11.58 32.01 -0.91
N ASP A 131 -10.41 31.70 -1.44
CA ASP A 131 -9.62 30.53 -1.04
C ASP A 131 -9.16 30.61 0.41
N PHE A 132 -8.78 31.81 0.86
CA PHE A 132 -8.35 32.00 2.25
C PHE A 132 -9.48 31.68 3.26
N VAL A 133 -10.73 31.94 2.90
CA VAL A 133 -11.88 31.56 3.76
C VAL A 133 -11.99 30.04 3.86
N ILE A 134 -11.75 29.31 2.77
CA ILE A 134 -11.75 27.84 2.78
C ILE A 134 -10.56 27.31 3.60
N PHE A 135 -9.36 27.85 3.36
CA PHE A 135 -8.15 27.52 4.11
C PHE A 135 -8.37 27.71 5.62
N GLN A 136 -8.92 28.85 6.03
CA GLN A 136 -9.23 29.14 7.43
C GLN A 136 -10.27 28.18 8.02
N GLY A 137 -11.25 27.74 7.22
CA GLY A 137 -12.22 26.73 7.64
C GLY A 137 -11.60 25.37 7.95
N CYS A 138 -10.48 25.06 7.30
CA CYS A 138 -9.74 23.81 7.46
C CYS A 138 -8.62 23.88 8.50
N TYR A 139 -8.21 25.08 8.92
CA TYR A 139 -7.14 25.28 9.89
C TYR A 139 -7.39 24.52 11.19
N SER A 140 -6.52 23.55 11.47
CA SER A 140 -6.55 22.71 12.67
C SER A 140 -5.39 23.00 13.61
N GLY A 141 -4.26 23.48 13.06
CA GLY A 141 -2.99 23.69 13.76
C GLY A 141 -2.07 22.47 13.69
N ALA A 142 -0.78 22.71 13.94
CA ALA A 142 0.28 21.70 13.87
C ALA A 142 -0.02 20.49 14.74
N ASP A 143 0.22 19.30 14.20
CA ASP A 143 -0.04 17.98 14.78
C ASP A 143 -1.52 17.72 15.13
N VAL A 144 -2.47 18.51 14.61
CA VAL A 144 -3.91 18.33 14.82
C VAL A 144 -4.56 17.92 13.49
N PRO A 145 -5.03 16.67 13.34
CA PRO A 145 -5.65 16.24 12.11
C PRO A 145 -6.84 17.13 11.71
N ALA A 146 -6.79 17.66 10.49
CA ALA A 146 -7.87 18.47 9.95
C ALA A 146 -9.04 17.60 9.47
N ASP A 147 -10.24 18.17 9.49
CA ASP A 147 -11.45 17.50 8.96
C ASP A 147 -11.40 17.50 7.42
N PRO A 148 -11.38 16.35 6.74
CA PRO A 148 -11.43 16.32 5.27
C PRO A 148 -12.69 16.96 4.67
N GLY A 149 -13.74 17.15 5.46
CA GLY A 149 -14.97 17.84 5.08
C GLY A 149 -14.98 19.35 5.35
N CYS A 150 -13.90 19.97 5.85
CA CYS A 150 -13.88 21.35 6.33
C CYS A 150 -14.31 22.45 5.33
N ALA A 151 -14.21 22.22 4.02
CA ALA A 151 -14.54 23.19 2.96
C ALA A 151 -16.05 23.27 2.64
N GLN A 152 -16.89 23.50 3.66
CA GLN A 152 -18.36 23.61 3.55
C GLN A 152 -18.85 25.05 3.34
#